data_AF-A0A4Q8TNF0-F1
#
_entry.id   AF-A0A4Q8TNF0-F1
#
_cell.length_a   1.000
_cell.length_b   1.000
_cell.length_c   1.000
_cell.angle_alpha   90.00
_cell.angle_beta   90.00
_cell.angle_gamma   90.00
#
_symmetry.space_group_name_H-M   'P 1'
#
loop_
_entity.id
_entity.type
_entity.pdbx_description
1 polymer ?
#
loop_
_entity_poly.entity_id
_entity_poly.type
_entity_poly.pdbx_seq_one_letter_code
_entity_poly.pdbx_strand_id
1 'polypeptide(L)'
;MKIKKIKLTNFRGYKDTTEIEFNDLTVFVGRNDIGKSTVLEALDLFFNEGKGIIKYDKADVNVESQERQFIIEVIFGEIPDEVIVDATYRTSLQQEYMLNRESELDIIKKFNGTKCSGTFIRAYHPTNDNCSNLLTKKVTELRKIIRDSAIECDNQATNSVMRKAIWKYYEDELELKMVDLDVTAGEDTKKIWAKMSTFLPAFFLFQSDRANTDGDKEVQDPLKAAVAQFLQETEIQETLNNIAMQVEEKLKEVSERTLEKLKDMDPEVANTLKPIIPSATSLKWSDVFKNVSITADEDIPINKRGSGVKRLILLNFFRAEAERRQEESDSVGIIYAIEEPETSQHFSNQKILAEALSELSKASNTQVVLTTHSGAIVKALQYDDLRLVTENDQKEKCITSVQSNILVYPSMNEVNYTAFGEVTEEYHDELYGFINGNDWLTEYENGKTQIPYKRLLRNGTIRDETRTLTHYIRDVMHHPENTNNTKYTYQQLQQSIEDMREYIIGKIGLNTVNESNQ
;
A
#
# COMPACT_ATOMS: atom_id res chain seq x y z
N MET A 1 10.31 5.11 8.64
CA MET A 1 8.84 5.23 8.75
C MET A 1 8.19 4.29 7.76
N LYS A 2 7.34 3.38 8.24
CA LYS A 2 6.66 2.36 7.44
C LYS A 2 5.18 2.29 7.83
N ILE A 3 4.31 1.95 6.89
CA ILE A 3 2.90 1.63 7.18
C ILE A 3 2.87 0.35 8.01
N LYS A 4 2.24 0.43 9.19
CA LYS A 4 1.90 -0.73 10.02
C LYS A 4 0.45 -1.14 9.82
N LYS A 5 -0.45 -0.17 9.68
CA LYS A 5 -1.89 -0.43 9.53
C LYS A 5 -2.56 0.67 8.71
N ILE A 6 -3.60 0.30 7.98
CA ILE A 6 -4.55 1.22 7.36
C ILE A 6 -5.96 0.91 7.87
N LYS A 7 -6.79 1.94 8.01
CA LYS A 7 -8.23 1.79 8.19
C LYS A 7 -8.98 2.54 7.09
N LEU A 8 -9.89 1.83 6.44
CA LEU A 8 -10.76 2.39 5.41
C LEU A 8 -12.18 2.47 5.96
N THR A 9 -12.77 3.66 5.91
CA THR A 9 -14.17 3.87 6.32
C THR A 9 -14.91 4.60 5.22
N ASN A 10 -16.07 4.08 4.84
CA ASN A 10 -16.97 4.66 3.84
C ASN A 10 -16.35 4.86 2.43
N PHE A 11 -15.36 4.06 2.05
CA PHE A 11 -14.63 4.18 0.79
C PHE A 11 -14.96 3.04 -0.18
N ARG A 12 -15.63 3.37 -1.29
CA ARG A 12 -16.11 2.44 -2.32
C ARG A 12 -16.80 1.23 -1.71
N GLY A 13 -16.25 0.02 -1.84
CA GLY A 13 -16.84 -1.20 -1.28
C GLY A 13 -16.66 -1.38 0.24
N TYR A 14 -15.81 -0.58 0.89
CA TYR A 14 -15.55 -0.65 2.34
C TYR A 14 -16.46 0.35 3.06
N LYS A 15 -17.67 -0.11 3.41
CA LYS A 15 -18.69 0.70 4.09
C LYS A 15 -18.29 1.00 5.54
N ASP A 16 -18.17 -0.05 6.34
CA ASP A 16 -17.72 0.03 7.72
C ASP A 16 -16.19 0.12 7.81
N THR A 17 -15.70 0.51 8.99
CA THR A 17 -14.25 0.63 9.23
C THR A 17 -13.58 -0.73 9.11
N THR A 18 -12.81 -0.91 8.04
CA THR A 18 -12.00 -2.12 7.80
C THR A 18 -10.55 -1.83 8.16
N GLU A 19 -10.00 -2.56 9.13
CA GLU A 19 -8.60 -2.47 9.52
C GLU A 19 -7.76 -3.52 8.77
N ILE A 20 -6.58 -3.11 8.31
CA ILE A 20 -5.66 -3.98 7.57
C ILE A 20 -4.24 -3.75 8.06
N GLU A 21 -3.58 -4.83 8.48
CA GLU A 21 -2.18 -4.80 8.91
C GLU A 21 -1.23 -5.01 7.74
N PHE A 22 -0.11 -4.28 7.77
CA PHE A 22 0.91 -4.25 6.72
C PHE A 22 2.24 -4.75 7.27
N ASN A 23 2.92 -5.53 6.44
CA ASN A 23 4.31 -5.94 6.61
C ASN A 23 5.18 -5.23 5.57
N ASP A 24 6.49 -5.53 5.56
CA ASP A 24 7.40 -5.08 4.51
C ASP A 24 6.94 -5.56 3.12
N LEU A 25 6.42 -6.79 3.02
CA LEU A 25 5.68 -7.29 1.88
C LEU A 25 4.22 -7.55 2.29
N THR A 26 3.27 -6.91 1.62
CA THR A 26 1.84 -7.15 1.85
C THR A 26 1.15 -7.47 0.53
N VAL A 27 0.44 -8.58 0.46
CA VAL A 27 -0.14 -9.11 -0.78
C VAL A 27 -1.63 -9.32 -0.60
N PHE A 28 -2.44 -8.53 -1.28
CA PHE A 28 -3.88 -8.70 -1.33
C PHE A 28 -4.26 -9.78 -2.34
N VAL A 29 -4.94 -10.80 -1.84
CA VAL A 29 -5.37 -11.97 -2.60
C VAL A 29 -6.89 -12.08 -2.53
N GLY A 30 -7.52 -12.51 -3.62
CA GLY A 30 -8.96 -12.68 -3.69
C GLY A 30 -9.47 -12.62 -5.12
N ARG A 31 -10.76 -12.87 -5.30
CA ARG A 31 -11.42 -12.87 -6.62
C ARG A 31 -11.34 -11.50 -7.31
N ASN A 32 -11.55 -11.46 -8.61
CA ASN A 32 -11.64 -10.20 -9.34
C ASN A 32 -12.84 -9.38 -8.83
N ASP A 33 -12.70 -8.06 -8.86
CA ASP A 33 -13.72 -7.09 -8.40
C ASP A 33 -14.03 -7.10 -6.88
N ILE A 34 -13.35 -7.92 -6.08
CA ILE A 34 -13.57 -7.96 -4.62
C ILE A 34 -13.05 -6.72 -3.88
N GLY A 35 -12.29 -5.83 -4.54
CA GLY A 35 -11.78 -4.58 -3.95
C GLY A 35 -10.32 -4.61 -3.50
N LYS A 36 -9.48 -5.49 -4.09
CA LYS A 36 -8.02 -5.52 -3.85
C LYS A 36 -7.36 -4.20 -4.24
N SER A 37 -7.55 -3.78 -5.50
CA SER A 37 -7.07 -2.51 -6.07
C SER A 37 -7.51 -1.30 -5.25
N THR A 38 -8.73 -1.33 -4.73
CA THR A 38 -9.29 -0.25 -3.91
C THR A 38 -8.42 0.11 -2.71
N VAL A 39 -7.72 -0.86 -2.09
CA VAL A 39 -6.81 -0.55 -0.98
C VAL A 39 -5.59 0.24 -1.45
N LEU A 40 -5.00 -0.14 -2.58
CA LEU A 40 -3.85 0.55 -3.19
C LEU A 40 -4.23 1.95 -3.68
N GLU A 41 -5.42 2.09 -4.27
CA GLU A 41 -5.96 3.38 -4.72
C GLU A 41 -6.26 4.32 -3.55
N ALA A 42 -6.73 3.80 -2.42
CA ALA A 42 -6.89 4.56 -1.18
C ALA A 42 -5.54 5.11 -0.69
N LEU A 43 -4.49 4.27 -0.71
CA LEU A 43 -3.14 4.71 -0.35
C LEU A 43 -2.64 5.79 -1.32
N ASP A 44 -2.88 5.67 -2.64
CA ASP A 44 -2.51 6.73 -3.59
C ASP A 44 -3.20 8.06 -3.27
N LEU A 45 -4.49 8.03 -2.95
CA LEU A 45 -5.22 9.23 -2.51
C LEU A 45 -4.67 9.79 -1.20
N PHE A 46 -4.29 8.92 -0.26
CA PHE A 46 -3.71 9.33 1.03
C PHE A 46 -2.36 10.03 0.84
N PHE A 47 -1.42 9.45 0.11
CA PHE A 47 -0.07 10.02 -0.06
C PHE A 47 -0.03 11.16 -1.06
N ASN A 48 -0.70 11.01 -2.20
CA ASN A 48 -0.55 11.91 -3.34
C ASN A 48 -1.69 12.94 -3.46
N GLU A 49 -2.77 12.82 -2.68
CA GLU A 49 -3.86 13.81 -2.60
C GLU A 49 -4.40 14.24 -3.98
N GLY A 50 -4.67 13.27 -4.85
CA GLY A 50 -5.19 13.49 -6.20
C GLY A 50 -4.14 13.99 -7.22
N LYS A 51 -2.88 14.17 -6.82
CA LYS A 51 -1.76 14.49 -7.74
C LYS A 51 -1.17 13.23 -8.37
N GLY A 52 -1.35 12.07 -7.75
CA GLY A 52 -0.90 10.75 -8.22
C GLY A 52 -1.69 10.21 -9.41
N ILE A 53 -1.76 8.89 -9.53
CA ILE A 53 -2.51 8.23 -10.60
C ILE A 53 -4.00 8.41 -10.37
N ILE A 54 -4.46 8.18 -9.14
CA ILE A 54 -5.85 8.27 -8.73
C ILE A 54 -6.22 9.73 -8.50
N LYS A 55 -7.34 10.12 -9.09
CA LYS A 55 -7.93 11.45 -8.95
C LYS A 55 -9.13 11.38 -8.02
N TYR A 56 -9.47 12.51 -7.43
CA TYR A 56 -10.67 12.61 -6.60
C TYR A 56 -11.91 12.31 -7.44
N ASP A 57 -12.73 11.37 -6.97
CA ASP A 57 -14.05 11.12 -7.52
C ASP A 57 -15.11 11.16 -6.41
N LYS A 58 -16.29 11.72 -6.72
CA LYS A 58 -17.44 11.66 -5.83
C LYS A 58 -17.99 10.25 -5.70
N ALA A 59 -17.79 9.42 -6.72
CA ALA A 59 -18.15 8.01 -6.71
C ALA A 59 -17.26 7.17 -5.78
N ASP A 60 -16.20 7.74 -5.21
CA ASP A 60 -15.35 7.05 -4.23
C ASP A 60 -16.02 6.88 -2.86
N VAL A 61 -17.07 7.66 -2.56
CA VAL A 61 -17.87 7.48 -1.35
C VAL A 61 -18.74 6.22 -1.51
N ASN A 62 -18.79 5.35 -0.50
CA ASN A 62 -19.64 4.17 -0.55
C ASN A 62 -21.12 4.56 -0.80
N VAL A 63 -21.73 3.90 -1.77
CA VAL A 63 -23.07 4.24 -2.28
C VAL A 63 -24.20 3.90 -1.31
N GLU A 64 -23.95 3.05 -0.32
CA GLU A 64 -24.93 2.68 0.71
C GLU A 64 -24.89 3.60 1.94
N SER A 65 -23.86 4.43 2.06
CA SER A 65 -23.72 5.35 3.17
C SER A 65 -24.53 6.63 2.96
N GLN A 66 -25.08 7.16 4.06
CA GLN A 66 -25.72 8.47 4.06
C GLN A 66 -24.70 9.61 4.21
N GLU A 67 -23.47 9.30 4.61
CA GLU A 67 -22.40 10.27 4.75
C GLU A 67 -21.79 10.60 3.39
N ARG A 68 -21.40 11.86 3.20
CA ARG A 68 -20.78 12.35 1.96
C ARG A 68 -19.26 12.41 2.01
N GLN A 69 -18.68 11.72 2.99
CA GLN A 69 -17.25 11.74 3.25
C GLN A 69 -16.73 10.35 3.54
N PHE A 70 -15.53 10.06 3.08
CA PHE A 70 -14.81 8.84 3.41
C PHE A 70 -13.52 9.17 4.15
N ILE A 71 -13.03 8.20 4.91
CA ILE A 71 -11.88 8.37 5.79
C ILE A 71 -10.84 7.32 5.45
N ILE A 72 -9.61 7.79 5.27
CA ILE A 72 -8.42 6.94 5.14
C ILE A 72 -7.51 7.27 6.32
N GLU A 73 -7.33 6.30 7.19
CA GLU A 73 -6.47 6.36 8.37
C GLU A 73 -5.25 5.47 8.13
N VAL A 74 -4.04 6.00 8.32
CA VAL A 74 -2.79 5.25 8.15
C VAL A 74 -1.95 5.43 9.41
N ILE A 75 -1.58 4.29 10.00
CA ILE A 75 -0.74 4.20 11.19
C ILE A 75 0.66 3.79 10.75
N PHE A 76 1.63 4.62 11.14
CA PHE A 76 3.03 4.46 10.80
C PHE A 76 3.86 4.04 12.02
N GLY A 77 4.68 3.02 11.82
CA GLY A 77 5.78 2.63 12.71
C GLY A 77 7.12 3.22 12.27
N GLU A 78 8.18 2.92 13.03
CA GLU A 78 9.57 3.33 12.75
C GLU A 78 9.68 4.86 12.50
N ILE A 79 9.14 5.64 13.42
CA ILE A 79 9.11 7.10 13.34
C ILE A 79 10.49 7.70 13.72
N PRO A 80 10.88 8.86 13.17
CA PRO A 80 12.12 9.53 13.58
C PRO A 80 12.10 9.93 15.06
N ASP A 81 13.22 9.72 15.76
CA ASP A 81 13.37 10.07 17.18
C ASP A 81 13.25 11.59 17.41
N GLU A 82 13.69 12.41 16.46
CA GLU A 82 13.66 13.87 16.54
C GLU A 82 13.07 14.49 15.26
N VAL A 83 12.20 15.48 15.44
CA VAL A 83 11.67 16.34 14.38
C VAL A 83 12.10 17.78 14.66
N ILE A 84 12.88 18.36 13.73
CA ILE A 84 13.32 19.76 13.86
C ILE A 84 12.15 20.67 13.51
N VAL A 85 11.28 21.00 14.46
CA VAL A 85 10.07 21.81 14.21
C VAL A 85 10.39 23.27 13.90
N ASP A 86 11.46 23.84 14.46
CA ASP A 86 11.91 25.21 14.18
C ASP A 86 13.44 25.29 14.07
N ALA A 87 13.97 26.28 13.34
CA ALA A 87 15.37 26.33 12.86
C ALA A 87 16.48 26.25 13.95
N THR A 88 16.10 26.29 15.23
CA THR A 88 17.01 26.31 16.39
C THR A 88 16.68 25.31 17.49
N TYR A 89 15.56 24.57 17.42
CA TYR A 89 15.18 23.64 18.49
C TYR A 89 14.62 22.31 17.97
N ARG A 90 15.15 21.20 18.51
CA ARG A 90 14.73 19.83 18.22
C ARG A 90 13.67 19.40 19.24
N THR A 91 12.56 18.84 18.77
CA THR A 91 11.52 18.23 19.60
C THR A 91 11.16 16.87 19.01
N SER A 92 10.38 16.05 19.70
CA SER A 92 9.88 14.79 19.15
C SER A 92 8.35 14.76 19.17
N LEU A 93 7.75 13.94 18.30
CA LEU A 93 6.29 13.74 18.30
C LEU A 93 5.79 13.22 19.65
N GLN A 94 6.59 12.38 20.31
CA GLN A 94 6.30 11.90 21.66
C GLN A 94 6.28 13.04 22.68
N GLN A 95 7.26 13.96 22.66
CA GLN A 95 7.32 15.10 23.56
C GLN A 95 6.20 16.13 23.33
N GLU A 96 5.65 16.17 22.11
CA GLU A 96 4.52 17.02 21.74
C GLU A 96 3.16 16.32 21.94
N TYR A 97 3.13 15.11 22.53
CA TYR A 97 1.92 14.28 22.70
C TYR A 97 1.12 14.11 21.40
N MET A 98 1.83 13.80 20.30
CA MET A 98 1.28 13.63 18.95
C MET A 98 1.31 12.18 18.46
N LEU A 99 1.51 11.21 19.37
CA LEU A 99 1.53 9.77 19.06
C LEU A 99 0.36 9.08 19.76
N ASN A 100 -0.07 7.95 19.23
CA ASN A 100 -1.13 7.13 19.81
C ASN A 100 -0.63 6.38 21.08
N ARG A 101 -1.48 5.53 21.66
CA ARG A 101 -1.14 4.75 22.88
C ARG A 101 0.00 3.74 22.68
N GLU A 102 0.24 3.31 21.44
CA GLU A 102 1.30 2.40 21.07
C GLU A 102 2.59 3.14 20.67
N SER A 103 2.65 4.46 20.89
CA SER A 103 3.76 5.34 20.45
C SER A 103 3.95 5.36 18.93
N GLU A 104 2.85 5.26 18.18
CA GLU A 104 2.84 5.26 16.72
C GLU A 104 2.18 6.51 16.17
N LEU A 105 2.53 6.85 14.93
CA LEU A 105 1.97 8.01 14.24
C LEU A 105 0.70 7.61 13.48
N ASP A 106 -0.44 8.04 13.98
CA ASP A 106 -1.77 7.73 13.43
C ASP A 106 -2.33 8.96 12.70
N ILE A 107 -2.37 8.89 11.37
CA ILE A 107 -2.77 10.00 10.51
C ILE A 107 -4.11 9.69 9.86
N ILE A 108 -5.06 10.61 10.01
CA ILE A 108 -6.40 10.52 9.46
C ILE A 108 -6.57 11.59 8.39
N LYS A 109 -6.93 11.18 7.17
CA LYS A 109 -7.37 12.09 6.11
C LYS A 109 -8.84 11.86 5.80
N LYS A 110 -9.62 12.94 5.82
CA LYS A 110 -11.05 12.93 5.48
C LYS A 110 -11.24 13.51 4.08
N PHE A 111 -11.99 12.83 3.23
CA PHE A 111 -12.23 13.24 1.85
C PHE A 111 -13.72 13.44 1.62
N ASN A 112 -14.07 14.41 0.76
CA ASN A 112 -15.46 14.70 0.38
C ASN A 112 -15.78 14.33 -1.08
N GLY A 113 -14.93 13.51 -1.71
CA GLY A 113 -15.01 13.13 -3.12
C GLY A 113 -14.54 14.18 -4.13
N THR A 114 -14.16 15.39 -3.69
CA THR A 114 -13.58 16.41 -4.59
C THR A 114 -12.22 16.92 -4.13
N LYS A 115 -11.92 16.77 -2.83
CA LYS A 115 -10.63 17.10 -2.24
C LYS A 115 -10.45 16.39 -0.90
N CYS A 116 -9.22 16.38 -0.40
CA CYS A 116 -8.96 16.22 1.03
C CYS A 116 -9.59 17.41 1.79
N SER A 117 -10.50 17.09 2.71
CA SER A 117 -11.28 18.06 3.49
C SER A 117 -10.65 18.39 4.84
N GLY A 118 -9.76 17.55 5.35
CA GLY A 118 -8.99 17.78 6.57
C GLY A 118 -8.02 16.64 6.85
N THR A 119 -6.92 16.99 7.51
CA THR A 119 -5.89 16.04 7.96
C THR A 119 -5.74 16.17 9.46
N PHE A 120 -5.73 15.04 10.15
CA PHE A 120 -5.68 14.95 11.60
C PHE A 120 -4.61 13.96 12.04
N ILE A 121 -4.06 14.17 13.23
CA ILE A 121 -3.23 13.18 13.91
C ILE A 121 -4.01 12.68 15.12
N ARG A 122 -4.29 11.38 15.19
CA ARG A 122 -4.97 10.76 16.32
C ARG A 122 -3.94 10.43 17.39
N ALA A 123 -3.94 11.20 18.47
CA ALA A 123 -2.90 11.13 19.49
C ALA A 123 -3.48 10.90 20.89
N TYR A 124 -2.68 10.27 21.75
CA TYR A 124 -2.93 10.18 23.18
C TYR A 124 -2.49 11.49 23.85
N HIS A 125 -3.37 12.49 23.78
CA HIS A 125 -3.08 13.89 24.09
C HIS A 125 -3.67 14.33 25.44
N PRO A 126 -3.04 15.30 26.13
CA PRO A 126 -3.63 15.95 27.31
C PRO A 126 -4.98 16.58 27.01
N THR A 127 -5.97 16.37 27.88
CA THR A 127 -7.33 16.93 27.71
C THR A 127 -7.79 17.84 28.84
N ASN A 128 -6.95 18.07 29.85
CA ASN A 128 -7.26 19.05 30.89
C ASN A 128 -7.39 20.47 30.31
N ASP A 129 -8.13 21.32 31.02
CA ASP A 129 -8.48 22.68 30.56
C ASP A 129 -7.24 23.53 30.24
N ASN A 130 -6.13 23.30 30.94
CA ASN A 130 -4.90 24.07 30.79
C ASN A 130 -4.01 23.59 29.63
N CYS A 131 -4.03 22.30 29.27
CA CYS A 131 -3.11 21.74 28.28
C CYS A 131 -3.74 21.29 26.95
N SER A 132 -5.07 21.14 26.88
CA SER A 132 -5.78 20.59 25.71
C SER A 132 -5.57 21.30 24.37
N ASN A 133 -5.25 22.60 24.40
CA ASN A 133 -5.16 23.44 23.21
C ASN A 133 -3.77 24.09 23.04
N LEU A 134 -2.72 23.58 23.69
CA LEU A 134 -1.41 24.23 23.65
C LEU A 134 -0.80 24.25 22.25
N LEU A 135 -1.05 23.22 21.44
CA LEU A 135 -0.56 23.13 20.05
C LEU A 135 -1.15 24.20 19.13
N THR A 136 -2.34 24.73 19.44
CA THR A 136 -3.03 25.75 18.62
C THR A 136 -2.86 27.18 19.14
N LYS A 137 -2.31 27.36 20.35
CA LYS A 137 -2.09 28.66 20.99
C LYS A 137 -0.91 29.43 20.39
N LYS A 138 -1.04 30.75 20.35
CA LYS A 138 0.05 31.66 19.94
C LYS A 138 1.09 31.81 21.06
N VAL A 139 2.30 32.21 20.67
CA VAL A 139 3.42 32.55 21.59
C VAL A 139 2.95 33.44 22.76
N THR A 140 2.12 34.45 22.48
CA THR A 140 1.62 35.41 23.49
C THR A 140 0.72 34.76 24.53
N GLU A 141 -0.07 33.76 24.13
CA GLU A 141 -0.96 33.01 25.02
C GLU A 141 -0.18 32.01 25.87
N LEU A 142 0.81 31.32 25.30
CA LEU A 142 1.71 30.43 26.03
C LEU A 142 2.48 31.19 27.12
N ARG A 143 3.02 32.37 26.80
CA ARG A 143 3.66 33.27 27.77
C ARG A 143 2.70 33.76 28.87
N LYS A 144 1.41 33.86 28.56
CA LYS A 144 0.41 34.24 29.56
C LYS A 144 0.21 33.10 30.56
N ILE A 145 0.04 31.87 30.08
CA ILE A 145 -0.10 30.67 30.94
C ILE A 145 1.11 30.51 31.87
N ILE A 146 2.33 30.64 31.32
CA ILE A 146 3.57 30.55 32.11
C ILE A 146 3.63 31.61 33.22
N ARG A 147 3.25 32.85 32.91
CA ARG A 147 3.25 33.95 33.90
C ARG A 147 2.16 33.78 34.95
N ASP A 148 0.94 33.46 34.53
CA ASP A 148 -0.22 33.36 35.42
C ASP A 148 -0.08 32.18 36.41
N SER A 149 0.57 31.09 35.99
CA SER A 149 0.80 29.89 36.81
C SER A 149 2.21 29.84 37.45
N ALA A 150 3.03 30.89 37.29
CA ALA A 150 4.41 30.97 37.77
C ALA A 150 5.29 29.74 37.41
N ILE A 151 5.19 29.28 36.16
CA ILE A 151 5.90 28.10 35.66
C ILE A 151 7.35 28.46 35.32
N GLU A 152 8.30 27.64 35.75
CA GLU A 152 9.72 27.78 35.38
C GLU A 152 9.93 27.33 33.92
N CYS A 153 10.47 28.21 33.07
CA CYS A 153 10.66 27.95 31.65
C CYS A 153 11.94 28.59 31.13
N ASP A 154 12.88 27.77 30.66
CA ASP A 154 14.23 28.17 30.22
C ASP A 154 14.22 29.18 29.06
N ASN A 155 13.29 29.02 28.11
CA ASN A 155 13.19 29.88 26.94
C ASN A 155 11.73 30.14 26.54
N GLN A 156 11.29 31.40 26.68
CA GLN A 156 9.94 31.85 26.32
C GLN A 156 9.85 32.43 24.88
N ALA A 157 10.88 32.27 24.06
CA ALA A 157 10.84 32.63 22.63
C ALA A 157 10.39 31.47 21.74
N THR A 158 10.53 30.22 22.21
CA THR A 158 10.28 29.00 21.42
C THR A 158 9.03 28.28 21.92
N ASN A 159 8.08 28.02 21.02
CA ASN A 159 6.79 27.41 21.39
C ASN A 159 6.91 26.00 21.95
N SER A 160 7.73 25.14 21.35
CA SER A 160 7.94 23.77 21.85
C SER A 160 8.50 23.73 23.27
N VAL A 161 9.45 24.62 23.60
CA VAL A 161 10.02 24.74 24.95
C VAL A 161 8.95 25.17 25.96
N MET A 162 8.14 26.18 25.60
CA MET A 162 7.05 26.64 26.45
C MET A 162 5.99 25.55 26.67
N ARG A 163 5.59 24.83 25.63
CA ARG A 163 4.61 23.73 25.74
C ARG A 163 5.14 22.61 26.64
N LYS A 164 6.40 22.22 26.46
CA LYS A 164 7.07 21.23 27.31
C LYS A 164 7.09 21.64 28.78
N ALA A 165 7.38 22.91 29.08
CA ALA A 165 7.35 23.42 30.45
C ALA A 165 5.94 23.37 31.05
N ILE A 166 4.91 23.75 30.27
CA ILE A 166 3.52 23.71 30.73
C ILE A 166 3.05 22.27 30.96
N TRP A 167 3.32 21.35 30.04
CA TRP A 167 2.97 19.93 30.21
C TRP A 167 3.67 19.32 31.42
N LYS A 168 4.95 19.62 31.64
CA LYS A 168 5.70 19.16 32.81
C LYS A 168 5.12 19.69 34.12
N TYR A 169 4.64 20.93 34.14
CA TYR A 169 4.02 21.50 35.33
C TYR A 169 2.71 20.79 35.71
N TYR A 170 1.90 20.40 34.71
CA TYR A 170 0.62 19.71 34.89
C TYR A 170 0.73 18.19 34.74
N GLU A 171 1.92 17.59 34.89
CA GLU A 171 2.19 16.18 34.55
C GLU A 171 1.22 15.20 35.25
N ASP A 172 0.89 15.46 36.51
CA ASP A 172 -0.03 14.64 37.31
C ASP A 172 -1.53 14.84 36.96
N GLU A 173 -1.86 15.88 36.18
CA GLU A 173 -3.23 16.33 35.88
C GLU A 173 -3.51 16.43 34.37
N LEU A 174 -2.71 15.81 33.51
CA LEU A 174 -2.85 15.96 32.04
C LEU A 174 -4.16 15.37 31.47
N GLU A 175 -4.77 14.40 32.15
CA GLU A 175 -5.96 13.67 31.68
C GLU A 175 -5.83 13.17 30.23
N LEU A 176 -4.89 12.27 29.96
CA LEU A 176 -4.60 11.80 28.60
C LEU A 176 -5.77 10.99 28.01
N LYS A 177 -6.25 11.41 26.82
CA LYS A 177 -7.29 10.70 26.04
C LYS A 177 -6.92 10.68 24.56
N MET A 178 -7.51 9.75 23.81
CA MET A 178 -7.37 9.73 22.36
C MET A 178 -8.17 10.88 21.75
N VAL A 179 -7.52 11.74 20.97
CA VAL A 179 -8.14 12.89 20.29
C VAL A 179 -7.61 13.02 18.88
N ASP A 180 -8.44 13.55 17.98
CA ASP A 180 -8.06 13.85 16.60
C ASP A 180 -7.58 15.31 16.52
N LEU A 181 -6.26 15.51 16.44
CA LEU A 181 -5.62 16.83 16.37
C LEU A 181 -5.65 17.36 14.92
N ASP A 182 -6.39 18.45 14.67
CA ASP A 182 -6.42 19.08 13.34
C ASP A 182 -5.10 19.81 13.05
N VAL A 183 -4.28 19.20 12.20
CA VAL A 183 -2.99 19.75 11.83
C VAL A 183 -3.07 20.82 10.73
N THR A 184 -4.27 21.06 10.19
CA THR A 184 -4.55 22.04 9.14
C THR A 184 -5.17 23.34 9.66
N ALA A 185 -5.51 23.43 10.95
CA ALA A 185 -6.15 24.61 11.53
C ALA A 185 -5.15 25.63 12.14
N GLY A 186 -4.15 25.17 12.92
CA GLY A 186 -3.21 26.03 13.65
C GLY A 186 -1.95 26.45 12.86
N GLU A 187 -1.36 27.60 13.20
CA GLU A 187 -0.14 28.09 12.53
C GLU A 187 1.08 27.22 12.84
N ASP A 188 1.25 26.82 14.10
CA ASP A 188 2.32 25.92 14.54
C ASP A 188 2.08 24.48 14.10
N THR A 189 0.85 23.98 14.22
CA THR A 189 0.50 22.62 13.78
C THR A 189 0.71 22.45 12.27
N LYS A 190 0.44 23.49 11.47
CA LYS A 190 0.79 23.50 10.03
C LYS A 190 2.29 23.39 9.78
N LYS A 191 3.12 24.10 10.57
CA LYS A 191 4.59 24.03 10.44
C LYS A 191 5.11 22.65 10.83
N ILE A 192 4.61 22.10 11.93
CA ILE A 192 4.93 20.74 12.38
C ILE A 192 4.54 19.74 11.29
N TRP A 193 3.31 19.80 10.79
CA TRP A 193 2.82 18.93 9.73
C TRP A 193 3.60 19.06 8.43
N ALA A 194 3.91 20.28 7.99
CA ALA A 194 4.69 20.51 6.78
C ALA A 194 6.05 19.82 6.85
N LYS A 195 6.74 19.91 8.00
CA LYS A 195 8.01 19.21 8.21
C LYS A 195 7.84 17.71 8.42
N MET A 196 6.84 17.28 9.17
CA MET A 196 6.56 15.86 9.37
C MET A 196 6.25 15.17 8.03
N SER A 197 5.53 15.85 7.14
CA SER A 197 5.12 15.31 5.85
C SER A 197 6.28 15.01 4.91
N THR A 198 7.46 15.61 5.14
CA THR A 198 8.67 15.28 4.37
C THR A 198 9.30 13.95 4.77
N PHE A 199 8.93 13.40 5.93
CA PHE A 199 9.38 12.07 6.38
C PHE A 199 8.42 10.94 5.97
N LEU A 200 7.25 11.28 5.41
CA LEU A 200 6.35 10.28 4.88
C LEU A 200 7.00 9.58 3.68
N PRO A 201 6.85 8.25 3.57
CA PRO A 201 7.40 7.53 2.43
C PRO A 201 6.74 7.98 1.12
N ALA A 202 7.52 7.96 0.04
CA ALA A 202 7.01 8.18 -1.31
C ALA A 202 6.21 6.96 -1.75
N PHE A 203 4.97 7.17 -2.21
CA PHE A 203 4.08 6.11 -2.66
C PHE A 203 3.94 6.09 -4.17
N PHE A 204 4.23 4.95 -4.78
CA PHE A 204 4.10 4.74 -6.22
C PHE A 204 3.11 3.62 -6.51
N LEU A 205 2.02 3.95 -7.19
CA LEU A 205 1.03 2.99 -7.67
C LEU A 205 1.37 2.56 -9.11
N PHE A 206 1.17 1.28 -9.40
CA PHE A 206 1.30 0.70 -10.74
C PHE A 206 0.06 -0.15 -11.03
N GLN A 207 -0.83 0.33 -11.90
CA GLN A 207 -2.08 -0.31 -12.24
C GLN A 207 -1.91 -1.42 -13.29
N SER A 208 -2.81 -2.40 -13.28
CA SER A 208 -2.74 -3.53 -14.21
C SER A 208 -3.24 -3.16 -15.63
N ASP A 209 -4.26 -2.30 -15.70
CA ASP A 209 -4.95 -1.85 -16.91
C ASP A 209 -4.46 -0.49 -17.42
N ARG A 210 -4.10 -0.42 -18.71
CA ARG A 210 -3.33 0.69 -19.29
C ARG A 210 -4.03 1.42 -20.42
N ALA A 211 -3.80 2.73 -20.49
CA ALA A 211 -3.83 3.46 -21.75
C ALA A 211 -2.51 3.18 -22.51
N ASN A 212 -2.53 2.38 -23.57
CA ASN A 212 -1.34 2.06 -24.39
C ASN A 212 -0.79 3.28 -25.15
N THR A 213 -0.18 4.24 -24.44
CA THR A 213 0.37 5.49 -25.01
C THR A 213 1.75 5.81 -24.43
N ASP A 214 2.57 6.57 -25.16
CA ASP A 214 3.92 7.01 -24.72
C ASP A 214 3.90 7.97 -23.51
N GLY A 215 2.75 8.54 -23.18
CA GLY A 215 2.55 9.43 -22.03
C GLY A 215 2.20 8.71 -20.73
N ASP A 216 2.45 7.39 -20.65
CA ASP A 216 2.07 6.58 -19.50
C ASP A 216 2.83 7.05 -18.24
N LYS A 217 2.07 7.49 -17.25
CA LYS A 217 2.59 8.13 -16.04
C LYS A 217 3.39 7.14 -15.19
N GLU A 218 3.08 5.86 -15.23
CA GLU A 218 3.76 4.84 -14.42
C GLU A 218 5.23 4.61 -14.79
N VAL A 219 5.60 4.79 -16.06
CA VAL A 219 7.00 4.64 -16.50
C VAL A 219 7.71 5.99 -16.45
N GLN A 220 7.00 7.06 -16.81
CA GLN A 220 7.58 8.39 -16.80
C GLN A 220 7.74 8.95 -15.39
N ASP A 221 6.85 8.67 -14.44
CA ASP A 221 6.87 9.32 -13.12
C ASP A 221 8.02 8.83 -12.24
N PRO A 222 8.43 7.55 -12.23
CA PRO A 222 9.66 7.13 -11.55
C PRO A 222 10.91 7.75 -12.19
N LEU A 223 10.99 7.79 -13.53
CA LEU A 223 12.11 8.43 -14.24
C LEU A 223 12.11 9.96 -14.03
N LYS A 224 10.95 10.61 -14.01
CA LYS A 224 10.80 12.04 -13.71
C LYS A 224 11.12 12.33 -12.25
N ALA A 225 10.78 11.44 -11.33
CA ALA A 225 11.14 11.56 -9.92
C ALA A 225 12.66 11.45 -9.76
N ALA A 226 13.31 10.48 -10.42
CA ALA A 226 14.76 10.37 -10.45
C ALA A 226 15.42 11.62 -11.07
N VAL A 227 14.91 12.10 -12.21
CA VAL A 227 15.38 13.36 -12.83
C VAL A 227 15.17 14.55 -11.91
N ALA A 228 14.02 14.68 -11.24
CA ALA A 228 13.76 15.78 -10.32
C ALA A 228 14.72 15.76 -9.12
N GLN A 229 15.12 14.58 -8.67
CA GLN A 229 16.14 14.41 -7.64
C GLN A 229 17.53 14.80 -8.14
N PHE A 230 17.93 14.35 -9.34
CA PHE A 230 19.20 14.77 -9.95
C PHE A 230 19.28 16.29 -10.13
N LEU A 231 18.18 16.93 -10.52
CA LEU A 231 18.10 18.39 -10.62
C LEU A 231 18.18 19.12 -9.27
N GLN A 232 18.05 18.41 -8.14
CA GLN A 232 18.24 18.96 -6.79
C GLN A 232 19.69 18.84 -6.28
N GLU A 233 20.54 18.05 -6.95
CA GLU A 233 21.94 17.93 -6.59
C GLU A 233 22.71 19.24 -6.83
N THR A 234 23.54 19.62 -5.87
CA THR A 234 24.20 20.94 -5.85
C THR A 234 25.09 21.17 -7.06
N GLU A 235 25.86 20.16 -7.47
CA GLU A 235 26.77 20.22 -8.62
C GLU A 235 26.01 20.39 -9.95
N ILE A 236 24.87 19.69 -10.09
CA ILE A 236 24.02 19.79 -11.27
C ILE A 236 23.35 21.17 -11.33
N GLN A 237 22.87 21.70 -10.20
CA GLN A 237 22.30 23.04 -10.14
C GLN A 237 23.30 24.13 -10.52
N GLU A 238 24.53 24.06 -10.03
CA GLU A 238 25.59 25.01 -10.39
C GLU A 238 25.87 25.00 -11.90
N THR A 239 25.95 23.81 -12.48
CA THR A 239 26.17 23.64 -13.93
C THR A 239 25.00 24.18 -14.75
N LEU A 240 23.76 23.86 -14.36
CA LEU A 240 22.56 24.36 -15.04
C LEU A 240 22.43 25.88 -14.94
N ASN A 241 22.78 26.47 -13.81
CA ASN A 241 22.82 27.92 -13.65
C ASN A 241 23.86 28.57 -14.57
N ASN A 242 25.03 27.96 -14.72
CA ASN A 242 26.06 28.44 -15.65
C ASN A 242 25.57 28.38 -17.11
N ILE A 243 24.96 27.27 -17.53
CA ILE A 243 24.35 27.13 -18.86
C ILE A 243 23.24 28.19 -19.07
N ALA A 244 22.37 28.38 -18.07
CA ALA A 244 21.30 29.36 -18.14
C ALA A 244 21.83 30.79 -18.35
N MET A 245 22.88 31.19 -17.63
CA MET A 245 23.52 32.50 -17.79
C MET A 245 24.10 32.68 -19.21
N GLN A 246 24.76 31.65 -19.76
CA GLN A 246 25.31 31.72 -21.12
C GLN A 246 24.22 31.83 -22.20
N VAL A 247 23.09 31.13 -22.02
CA VAL A 247 21.94 31.22 -22.93
C VAL A 247 21.30 32.60 -22.85
N GLU A 248 21.14 33.14 -21.64
CA GLU A 248 20.61 34.50 -21.42
C GLU A 248 21.48 35.57 -22.11
N GLU A 249 22.80 35.47 -21.98
CA GLU A 249 23.75 36.39 -22.63
C GLU A 249 23.64 36.33 -24.16
N LYS A 250 23.59 35.13 -24.76
CA LYS A 250 23.42 34.98 -26.21
C LYS A 250 22.08 35.47 -26.72
N LEU A 251 20.99 35.22 -25.99
CA LEU A 251 19.65 35.72 -26.35
C LEU A 251 19.60 37.24 -26.31
N LYS A 252 20.31 37.86 -25.36
CA LYS A 252 20.45 39.30 -25.27
C LYS A 252 21.21 39.86 -26.48
N GLU A 253 22.34 39.26 -26.85
CA GLU A 253 23.10 39.66 -28.03
C GLU A 253 22.25 39.60 -29.32
N VAL A 254 21.52 38.50 -29.53
CA VAL A 254 20.64 38.33 -30.70
C VAL A 254 19.50 39.34 -30.70
N SER A 255 18.88 39.59 -29.54
CA SER A 255 17.78 40.54 -29.40
C SER A 255 18.23 41.97 -29.68
N GLU A 256 19.38 42.37 -29.13
CA GLU A 256 19.99 43.69 -29.37
C GLU A 256 20.34 43.89 -30.85
N ARG A 257 20.95 42.90 -31.49
CA ARG A 257 21.26 42.95 -32.93
C ARG A 257 20.01 43.03 -33.79
N THR A 258 18.93 42.34 -33.39
CA THR A 258 17.65 42.37 -34.11
C THR A 258 16.98 43.73 -33.98
N LEU A 259 16.97 44.32 -32.77
CA LEU A 259 16.44 45.66 -32.53
C LEU A 259 17.25 46.74 -33.25
N GLU A 260 18.58 46.59 -33.30
CA GLU A 260 19.45 47.49 -34.06
C GLU A 260 19.13 47.43 -35.56
N LYS A 261 19.00 46.23 -36.12
CA LYS A 261 18.59 46.05 -37.53
C LYS A 261 17.19 46.55 -37.83
N LEU A 262 16.26 46.41 -36.88
CA LEU A 262 14.91 46.93 -37.02
C LEU A 262 14.90 48.46 -36.96
N LYS A 263 15.75 49.06 -36.12
CA LYS A 263 15.90 50.51 -36.01
C LYS A 263 16.48 51.14 -37.28
N ASP A 264 17.33 50.41 -38.01
CA ASP A 264 17.80 50.82 -39.34
C ASP A 264 16.65 50.91 -40.36
N MET A 265 15.59 50.10 -40.20
CA MET A 265 14.45 50.01 -41.12
C MET A 265 13.25 50.89 -40.71
N ASP A 266 12.89 50.86 -39.44
CA ASP A 266 11.75 51.58 -38.85
C ASP A 266 12.03 51.95 -37.37
N PRO A 267 12.49 53.18 -37.12
CA PRO A 267 12.82 53.65 -35.78
C PRO A 267 11.60 53.75 -34.85
N GLU A 268 10.40 54.03 -35.37
CA GLU A 268 9.21 54.18 -34.54
C GLU A 268 8.77 52.83 -34.00
N VAL A 269 8.77 51.78 -34.84
CA VAL A 269 8.45 50.41 -34.42
C VAL A 269 9.49 49.87 -33.44
N ALA A 270 10.78 50.05 -33.73
CA ALA A 270 11.85 49.56 -32.86
C ALA A 270 11.79 50.15 -31.43
N ASN A 271 11.43 51.44 -31.30
CA ASN A 271 11.33 52.11 -30.00
C ASN A 271 10.14 51.63 -29.14
N THR A 272 9.16 50.92 -29.72
CA THR A 272 8.01 50.36 -28.99
C THR A 272 8.24 48.94 -28.48
N LEU A 273 9.29 48.26 -28.96
CA LEU A 273 9.57 46.86 -28.63
C LEU A 273 10.59 46.76 -27.50
N LYS A 274 10.30 45.92 -26.51
CA LYS A 274 11.23 45.54 -25.44
C LYS A 274 11.40 44.02 -25.44
N PRO A 275 12.63 43.50 -25.51
CA PRO A 275 12.86 42.07 -25.45
C PRO A 275 12.55 41.57 -24.03
N ILE A 276 11.75 40.52 -23.94
CA ILE A 276 11.46 39.83 -22.68
C ILE A 276 12.28 38.55 -22.69
N ILE A 277 13.38 38.56 -21.94
CA ILE A 277 14.24 37.38 -21.78
C ILE A 277 13.94 36.80 -20.39
N PRO A 278 13.47 35.55 -20.28
CA PRO A 278 13.26 34.92 -18.99
C PRO A 278 14.59 34.78 -18.23
N SER A 279 14.59 35.11 -16.94
CA SER A 279 15.80 34.99 -16.10
C SER A 279 16.21 33.53 -15.96
N ALA A 280 17.51 33.27 -15.76
CA ALA A 280 18.05 31.94 -15.49
C ALA A 280 17.26 31.14 -14.41
N THR A 281 16.76 31.82 -13.38
CA THR A 281 15.97 31.26 -12.27
C THR A 281 14.53 30.88 -12.63
N SER A 282 14.03 31.30 -13.80
CA SER A 282 12.67 31.02 -14.27
C SER A 282 12.59 29.84 -15.24
N LEU A 283 13.73 29.27 -15.62
CA LEU A 283 13.82 28.13 -16.53
C LEU A 283 13.41 26.84 -15.81
N LYS A 284 12.40 26.16 -16.37
CA LYS A 284 11.92 24.87 -15.87
C LYS A 284 12.72 23.73 -16.49
N TRP A 285 13.88 23.42 -15.92
CA TRP A 285 14.74 22.32 -16.42
C TRP A 285 14.02 20.97 -16.44
N SER A 286 13.05 20.76 -15.54
CA SER A 286 12.14 19.60 -15.56
C SER A 286 11.42 19.40 -16.89
N ASP A 287 11.20 20.48 -17.65
CA ASP A 287 10.48 20.44 -18.92
C ASP A 287 11.34 19.89 -20.06
N VAL A 288 12.66 20.01 -19.96
CA VAL A 288 13.64 19.49 -20.95
C VAL A 288 13.69 17.97 -20.92
N PHE A 289 13.49 17.37 -19.74
CA PHE A 289 13.57 15.92 -19.53
C PHE A 289 12.19 15.23 -19.52
N LYS A 290 11.12 15.92 -19.95
CA LYS A 290 9.75 15.37 -19.99
C LYS A 290 9.60 14.09 -20.82
N ASN A 291 10.51 13.84 -21.75
CA ASN A 291 10.47 12.72 -22.69
C ASN A 291 11.57 11.67 -22.44
N VAL A 292 12.20 11.66 -21.26
CA VAL A 292 13.14 10.59 -20.91
C VAL A 292 12.39 9.25 -20.94
N SER A 293 12.81 8.37 -21.84
CA SER A 293 12.25 7.03 -22.01
C SER A 293 13.39 6.05 -22.26
N ILE A 294 13.24 4.84 -21.73
CA ILE A 294 14.15 3.74 -22.06
C ILE A 294 13.64 3.15 -23.37
N THR A 295 14.51 3.01 -24.37
CA THR A 295 14.23 2.32 -25.63
C THR A 295 14.97 0.98 -25.65
N ALA A 296 14.45 0.00 -26.38
CA ALA A 296 15.15 -1.26 -26.63
C ALA A 296 15.85 -1.19 -28.00
N ASP A 297 16.53 -2.29 -28.41
CA ASP A 297 17.16 -2.40 -29.73
C ASP A 297 16.21 -1.90 -30.84
N GLU A 298 16.77 -1.10 -31.77
CA GLU A 298 16.11 -0.43 -32.90
C GLU A 298 15.20 0.77 -32.56
N ASP A 299 15.45 1.48 -31.45
CA ASP A 299 14.67 2.66 -31.01
C ASP A 299 13.17 2.38 -30.80
N ILE A 300 12.79 1.10 -30.65
CA ILE A 300 11.41 0.72 -30.36
C ILE A 300 11.09 1.19 -28.95
N PRO A 301 10.13 2.12 -28.76
CA PRO A 301 9.81 2.61 -27.42
C PRO A 301 9.23 1.48 -26.58
N ILE A 302 9.51 1.49 -25.26
CA ILE A 302 9.03 0.45 -24.33
C ILE A 302 7.52 0.22 -24.46
N ASN A 303 6.73 1.26 -24.74
CA ASN A 303 5.28 1.16 -24.89
C ASN A 303 4.84 0.25 -26.07
N LYS A 304 5.71 0.00 -27.07
CA LYS A 304 5.48 -0.90 -28.21
C LYS A 304 5.95 -2.33 -27.95
N ARG A 305 6.62 -2.60 -26.83
CA ARG A 305 7.01 -3.96 -26.43
C ARG A 305 5.83 -4.67 -25.76
N GLY A 306 5.89 -6.01 -25.72
CA GLY A 306 4.89 -6.83 -25.03
C GLY A 306 4.78 -6.44 -23.56
N SER A 307 3.55 -6.47 -23.01
CA SER A 307 3.25 -6.02 -21.63
C SER A 307 4.15 -6.69 -20.58
N GLY A 308 4.54 -7.95 -20.80
CA GLY A 308 5.44 -8.66 -19.90
C GLY A 308 6.87 -8.12 -19.84
N VAL A 309 7.43 -7.67 -20.98
CA VAL A 309 8.77 -7.05 -21.03
C VAL A 309 8.76 -5.69 -20.33
N LYS A 310 7.69 -4.91 -20.51
CA LYS A 310 7.53 -3.62 -19.81
C LYS A 310 7.59 -3.78 -18.29
N ARG A 311 6.86 -4.77 -17.75
CA ARG A 311 6.84 -5.07 -16.31
C ARG A 311 8.21 -5.49 -15.78
N LEU A 312 8.96 -6.29 -16.53
CA LEU A 312 10.33 -6.68 -16.16
C LEU A 312 11.27 -5.48 -16.14
N ILE A 313 11.20 -4.57 -17.12
CA ILE A 313 12.04 -3.35 -17.12
C ILE A 313 11.71 -2.47 -15.92
N LEU A 314 10.42 -2.26 -15.64
CA LEU A 314 9.96 -1.45 -14.52
C LEU A 314 10.41 -2.03 -13.17
N LEU A 315 10.29 -3.34 -12.98
CA LEU A 315 10.79 -4.04 -11.79
C LEU A 315 12.30 -3.86 -11.60
N ASN A 316 13.08 -4.03 -12.66
CA ASN A 316 14.53 -3.89 -12.59
C ASN A 316 14.95 -2.43 -12.35
N PHE A 317 14.20 -1.47 -12.87
CA PHE A 317 14.38 -0.07 -12.53
C PHE A 317 14.18 0.18 -11.03
N PHE A 318 13.17 -0.43 -10.40
CA PHE A 318 12.97 -0.30 -8.95
C PHE A 318 14.05 -0.97 -8.13
N ARG A 319 14.51 -2.15 -8.53
CA ARG A 319 15.68 -2.77 -7.90
C ARG A 319 16.88 -1.84 -7.94
N ALA A 320 17.20 -1.30 -9.12
CA ALA A 320 18.33 -0.40 -9.28
C ALA A 320 18.18 0.88 -8.43
N GLU A 321 16.99 1.47 -8.37
CA GLU A 321 16.76 2.68 -7.56
C GLU A 321 16.76 2.39 -6.05
N ALA A 322 16.22 1.25 -5.62
CA ALA A 322 16.28 0.82 -4.22
C ALA A 322 17.73 0.53 -3.80
N GLU A 323 18.50 -0.17 -4.63
CA GLU A 323 19.93 -0.42 -4.43
C GLU A 323 20.72 0.89 -4.33
N ARG A 324 20.52 1.84 -5.26
CA ARG A 324 21.16 3.16 -5.25
C ARG A 324 20.88 3.93 -3.95
N ARG A 325 19.64 3.86 -3.44
CA ARG A 325 19.23 4.58 -2.23
C ARG A 325 19.70 3.92 -0.93
N GLN A 326 20.02 2.63 -0.94
CA GLN A 326 20.69 2.00 0.21
C GLN A 326 22.09 2.58 0.46
N GLU A 327 22.74 3.10 -0.58
CA GLU A 327 24.04 3.77 -0.48
C GLU A 327 23.92 5.19 0.13
N GLU A 328 22.73 5.81 0.06
CA GLU A 328 22.40 7.12 0.64
C GLU A 328 21.76 6.95 2.04
N SER A 329 22.53 7.19 3.11
CA SER A 329 22.08 6.92 4.51
C SER A 329 20.86 7.71 5.02
N ASP A 330 20.38 8.72 4.29
CA ASP A 330 19.27 9.62 4.68
C ASP A 330 18.04 9.54 3.75
N SER A 331 17.88 8.45 2.99
CA SER A 331 16.80 8.34 2.01
C SER A 331 15.41 8.19 2.65
N VAL A 332 14.47 9.04 2.20
CA VAL A 332 13.03 8.93 2.52
C VAL A 332 12.52 7.59 2.02
N GLY A 333 11.71 6.89 2.85
CA GLY A 333 11.21 5.57 2.50
C GLY A 333 10.34 5.53 1.25
N ILE A 334 10.18 4.35 0.67
CA ILE A 334 9.41 4.13 -0.55
C ILE A 334 8.40 3.01 -0.33
N ILE A 335 7.21 3.19 -0.88
CA ILE A 335 6.20 2.14 -0.97
C ILE A 335 5.90 1.90 -2.46
N TYR A 336 6.17 0.69 -2.92
CA TYR A 336 5.82 0.21 -4.26
C TYR A 336 4.49 -0.54 -4.18
N ALA A 337 3.43 0.04 -4.74
CA ALA A 337 2.12 -0.57 -4.84
C ALA A 337 1.87 -1.08 -6.27
N ILE A 338 1.83 -2.40 -6.47
CA ILE A 338 1.78 -2.99 -7.81
C ILE A 338 0.53 -3.88 -7.95
N GLU A 339 -0.30 -3.56 -8.93
CA GLU A 339 -1.48 -4.33 -9.27
C GLU A 339 -1.17 -5.43 -10.29
N GLU A 340 -1.64 -6.64 -9.97
CA GLU A 340 -1.54 -7.84 -10.81
C GLU A 340 -0.22 -7.93 -11.58
N PRO A 341 0.92 -8.04 -10.86
CA PRO A 341 2.23 -8.11 -11.49
C PRO A 341 2.34 -9.30 -12.47
N GLU A 342 1.54 -10.35 -12.28
CA GLU A 342 1.40 -11.52 -13.15
C GLU A 342 0.80 -11.22 -14.54
N THR A 343 0.08 -10.11 -14.71
CA THR A 343 -0.74 -9.92 -15.91
C THR A 343 0.15 -9.96 -17.16
N SER A 344 -0.29 -10.68 -18.20
CA SER A 344 0.49 -10.92 -19.42
C SER A 344 1.87 -11.59 -19.23
N GLN A 345 2.13 -12.26 -18.11
CA GLN A 345 3.36 -13.04 -17.87
C GLN A 345 3.12 -14.54 -18.01
N HIS A 346 4.12 -15.24 -18.56
CA HIS A 346 4.17 -16.70 -18.53
C HIS A 346 4.37 -17.20 -17.08
N PHE A 347 3.82 -18.37 -16.74
CA PHE A 347 3.87 -18.95 -15.38
C PHE A 347 5.29 -18.97 -14.78
N SER A 348 6.29 -19.35 -15.57
CA SER A 348 7.71 -19.37 -15.13
C SER A 348 8.21 -18.00 -14.67
N ASN A 349 7.74 -16.91 -15.30
CA ASN A 349 8.15 -15.55 -14.97
C ASN A 349 7.42 -15.02 -13.74
N GLN A 350 6.21 -15.51 -13.45
CA GLN A 350 5.46 -15.10 -12.26
C GLN A 350 6.19 -15.49 -10.98
N LYS A 351 6.84 -16.66 -10.96
CA LYS A 351 7.68 -17.08 -9.83
C LYS A 351 8.90 -16.16 -9.65
N ILE A 352 9.63 -15.89 -10.72
CA ILE A 352 10.80 -14.99 -10.70
C ILE A 352 10.38 -13.59 -10.21
N LEU A 353 9.21 -13.14 -10.65
CA LEU A 353 8.65 -11.85 -10.26
C LEU A 353 8.30 -11.80 -8.77
N ALA A 354 7.65 -12.84 -8.23
CA ALA A 354 7.33 -12.94 -6.82
C ALA A 354 8.61 -12.94 -5.95
N GLU A 355 9.62 -13.71 -6.34
CA GLU A 355 10.92 -13.76 -5.64
C GLU A 355 11.62 -12.40 -5.65
N ALA A 356 11.67 -11.73 -6.81
CA ALA A 356 12.28 -10.40 -6.94
C ALA A 356 11.56 -9.32 -6.14
N LEU A 357 10.21 -9.36 -6.06
CA LEU A 357 9.42 -8.42 -5.26
C LEU A 357 9.58 -8.67 -3.76
N SER A 358 9.72 -9.94 -3.34
CA SER A 358 10.05 -10.30 -1.95
C SER A 358 11.49 -9.93 -1.57
N GLU A 359 12.42 -9.96 -2.53
CA GLU A 359 13.77 -9.44 -2.32
C GLU A 359 13.75 -7.91 -2.16
N LEU A 360 13.01 -7.21 -3.04
CA LEU A 360 12.85 -5.76 -2.99
C LEU A 360 12.22 -5.28 -1.68
N SER A 361 11.24 -6.00 -1.13
CA SER A 361 10.61 -5.63 0.14
C SER A 361 11.57 -5.70 1.34
N LYS A 362 12.66 -6.46 1.24
CA LYS A 362 13.68 -6.56 2.30
C LYS A 362 14.69 -5.42 2.26
N ALA A 363 14.66 -4.59 1.23
CA ALA A 363 15.51 -3.41 1.13
C ALA A 363 15.20 -2.42 2.27
N SER A 364 16.22 -1.75 2.77
CA SER A 364 16.06 -0.70 3.78
C SER A 364 15.06 0.36 3.32
N ASN A 365 14.23 0.84 4.25
CA ASN A 365 13.22 1.88 4.01
C ASN A 365 12.27 1.60 2.83
N THR A 366 12.04 0.33 2.48
CA THR A 366 11.19 -0.07 1.35
C THR A 366 10.02 -0.92 1.84
N GLN A 367 8.83 -0.69 1.30
CA GLN A 367 7.69 -1.59 1.42
C GLN A 367 7.13 -1.91 0.04
N VAL A 368 6.64 -3.13 -0.13
CA VAL A 368 6.01 -3.61 -1.36
C VAL A 368 4.61 -4.07 -1.04
N VAL A 369 3.63 -3.52 -1.76
CA VAL A 369 2.21 -3.83 -1.63
C VAL A 369 1.72 -4.36 -2.96
N LEU A 370 1.20 -5.58 -3.00
CA LEU A 370 0.81 -6.26 -4.23
C LEU A 370 -0.69 -6.58 -4.22
N THR A 371 -1.31 -6.62 -5.38
CA THR A 371 -2.57 -7.35 -5.58
C THR A 371 -2.33 -8.49 -6.55
N THR A 372 -2.93 -9.64 -6.31
CA THR A 372 -2.80 -10.79 -7.22
C THR A 372 -4.05 -11.67 -7.20
N HIS A 373 -4.30 -12.32 -8.33
CA HIS A 373 -5.22 -13.44 -8.45
C HIS A 373 -4.49 -14.72 -8.90
N SER A 374 -3.15 -14.71 -8.92
CA SER A 374 -2.33 -15.85 -9.34
C SER A 374 -1.94 -16.74 -8.18
N GLY A 375 -2.42 -17.99 -8.19
CA GLY A 375 -1.94 -19.03 -7.28
C GLY A 375 -0.43 -19.28 -7.37
N ALA A 376 0.19 -19.00 -8.53
CA ALA A 376 1.64 -19.14 -8.72
C ALA A 376 2.45 -18.14 -7.86
N ILE A 377 1.97 -16.89 -7.78
CA ILE A 377 2.57 -15.85 -6.93
C ILE A 377 2.32 -16.18 -5.48
N VAL A 378 1.07 -16.51 -5.12
CA VAL A 378 0.71 -16.84 -3.73
C VAL A 378 1.55 -18.00 -3.19
N LYS A 379 1.77 -19.04 -4.00
CA LYS A 379 2.62 -20.19 -3.66
C LYS A 379 4.11 -19.84 -3.44
N ALA A 380 4.59 -18.75 -4.06
CA ALA A 380 5.99 -18.34 -3.96
C ALA A 380 6.28 -17.45 -2.74
N LEU A 381 5.24 -16.97 -2.04
CA LEU A 381 5.34 -16.01 -0.94
C LEU A 381 4.98 -16.64 0.41
N GLN A 382 5.25 -15.93 1.51
CA GLN A 382 4.94 -16.40 2.86
C GLN A 382 3.50 -16.07 3.22
N TYR A 383 2.83 -16.93 4.00
CA TYR A 383 1.43 -16.72 4.41
C TYR A 383 1.24 -15.45 5.23
N ASP A 384 2.23 -15.08 6.03
CA ASP A 384 2.22 -13.86 6.82
C ASP A 384 2.18 -12.59 5.94
N ASP A 385 2.64 -12.67 4.68
CA ASP A 385 2.56 -11.57 3.71
C ASP A 385 1.15 -11.44 3.10
N LEU A 386 0.32 -12.48 3.17
CA LEU A 386 -0.94 -12.55 2.43
C LEU A 386 -2.11 -11.97 3.23
N ARG A 387 -2.95 -11.19 2.55
CA ARG A 387 -4.21 -10.63 3.04
C ARG A 387 -5.33 -11.06 2.12
N LEU A 388 -6.19 -11.95 2.60
CA LEU A 388 -7.34 -12.43 1.86
C LEU A 388 -8.48 -11.41 1.95
N VAL A 389 -8.93 -10.92 0.79
CA VAL A 389 -10.11 -10.07 0.67
C VAL A 389 -11.31 -10.95 0.36
N THR A 390 -12.27 -10.96 1.28
CA THR A 390 -13.53 -11.72 1.18
C THR A 390 -14.73 -10.81 1.34
N GLU A 391 -15.91 -11.35 1.03
CA GLU A 391 -17.20 -10.73 1.25
C GLU A 391 -18.03 -11.70 2.10
N ASN A 392 -18.58 -11.20 3.22
CA ASN A 392 -19.42 -12.02 4.11
C ASN A 392 -20.84 -12.18 3.55
N ASP A 393 -21.69 -12.97 4.21
CA ASP A 393 -23.10 -13.18 3.79
C ASP A 393 -23.93 -11.89 3.73
N GLN A 394 -23.50 -10.84 4.42
CA GLN A 394 -24.13 -9.51 4.43
C GLN A 394 -23.57 -8.57 3.36
N LYS A 395 -22.70 -9.06 2.49
CA LYS A 395 -21.98 -8.29 1.45
C LYS A 395 -20.97 -7.28 1.96
N GLU A 396 -20.56 -7.43 3.22
CA GLU A 396 -19.52 -6.57 3.80
C GLU A 396 -18.15 -7.15 3.46
N LYS A 397 -17.23 -6.27 3.04
CA LYS A 397 -15.87 -6.66 2.72
C LYS A 397 -15.08 -6.88 3.99
N CYS A 398 -14.40 -8.00 4.08
CA CYS A 398 -13.53 -8.35 5.19
C CYS A 398 -12.14 -8.72 4.67
N ILE A 399 -11.11 -8.21 5.33
CA ILE A 399 -9.72 -8.55 5.02
C ILE A 399 -9.14 -9.30 6.21
N THR A 400 -8.64 -10.51 5.95
CA THR A 400 -8.09 -11.39 6.98
C THR A 400 -6.71 -11.89 6.56
N SER A 401 -5.84 -12.14 7.54
CA SER A 401 -4.57 -12.81 7.27
C SER A 401 -4.84 -14.27 6.88
N VAL A 402 -4.13 -14.76 5.86
CA VAL A 402 -4.30 -16.14 5.39
C VAL A 402 -3.75 -17.10 6.44
N GLN A 403 -4.56 -18.07 6.88
CA GLN A 403 -4.12 -19.09 7.83
C GLN A 403 -3.04 -19.99 7.22
N SER A 404 -2.12 -20.47 8.06
CA SER A 404 -1.05 -21.41 7.67
C SER A 404 -1.61 -22.69 7.04
N ASN A 405 -0.87 -23.28 6.10
CA ASN A 405 -1.22 -24.55 5.47
C ASN A 405 -1.58 -25.64 6.49
N ILE A 406 -2.64 -26.37 6.20
CA ILE A 406 -3.06 -27.57 6.90
C ILE A 406 -2.34 -28.81 6.34
N LEU A 407 -1.88 -28.76 5.09
CA LEU A 407 -1.02 -29.80 4.53
C LEU A 407 0.44 -29.48 4.86
N VAL A 408 1.20 -30.51 5.24
CA VAL A 408 2.63 -30.38 5.61
C VAL A 408 3.53 -30.09 4.38
N TYR A 409 2.94 -30.04 3.19
CA TYR A 409 3.62 -29.80 1.93
C TYR A 409 2.88 -28.71 1.11
N PRO A 410 3.59 -27.98 0.23
CA PRO A 410 3.00 -26.84 -0.49
C PRO A 410 2.05 -27.29 -1.62
N SER A 411 0.74 -27.24 -1.36
CA SER A 411 -0.33 -27.53 -2.32
C SER A 411 -0.81 -26.28 -3.07
N MET A 412 -0.94 -26.39 -4.41
CA MET A 412 -1.56 -25.32 -5.20
C MET A 412 -3.08 -25.28 -5.00
N ASN A 413 -3.70 -26.44 -4.80
CA ASN A 413 -5.14 -26.53 -4.61
C ASN A 413 -5.56 -25.94 -3.26
N GLU A 414 -4.77 -26.18 -2.22
CA GLU A 414 -4.96 -25.55 -0.91
C GLU A 414 -4.78 -24.05 -0.98
N VAL A 415 -3.72 -23.59 -1.66
CA VAL A 415 -3.49 -22.17 -1.92
C VAL A 415 -4.70 -21.58 -2.62
N ASN A 416 -5.17 -22.18 -3.70
CA ASN A 416 -6.33 -21.66 -4.45
C ASN A 416 -7.64 -21.70 -3.64
N TYR A 417 -7.87 -22.75 -2.85
CA TYR A 417 -9.03 -22.83 -1.96
C TYR A 417 -8.98 -21.71 -0.92
N THR A 418 -7.84 -21.54 -0.25
CA THR A 418 -7.66 -20.55 0.82
C THR A 418 -7.65 -19.12 0.26
N ALA A 419 -7.09 -18.93 -0.93
CA ALA A 419 -6.94 -17.63 -1.59
C ALA A 419 -8.20 -17.16 -2.34
N PHE A 420 -8.97 -18.09 -2.93
CA PHE A 420 -10.01 -17.78 -3.91
C PHE A 420 -11.33 -18.51 -3.66
N GLY A 421 -11.40 -19.38 -2.64
CA GLY A 421 -12.55 -20.25 -2.39
C GLY A 421 -12.78 -21.24 -3.53
N GLU A 422 -11.71 -21.66 -4.23
CA GLU A 422 -11.81 -22.65 -5.30
C GLU A 422 -12.05 -24.05 -4.72
N VAL A 423 -13.28 -24.53 -4.87
CA VAL A 423 -13.69 -25.89 -4.52
C VAL A 423 -13.45 -26.78 -5.75
N THR A 424 -12.44 -27.64 -5.69
CA THR A 424 -12.04 -28.49 -6.84
C THR A 424 -11.97 -29.97 -6.47
N GLU A 425 -12.15 -30.83 -7.47
CA GLU A 425 -12.03 -32.29 -7.35
C GLU A 425 -10.58 -32.66 -6.96
N GLU A 426 -9.59 -31.93 -7.49
CA GLU A 426 -8.16 -32.11 -7.22
C GLU A 426 -7.81 -31.80 -5.75
N TYR A 427 -8.40 -30.74 -5.17
CA TYR A 427 -8.15 -30.42 -3.77
C TYR A 427 -8.75 -31.47 -2.84
N HIS A 428 -9.97 -31.92 -3.17
CA HIS A 428 -10.63 -33.00 -2.44
C HIS A 428 -9.78 -34.27 -2.44
N ASP A 429 -9.28 -34.67 -3.60
CA ASP A 429 -8.41 -35.83 -3.77
C ASP A 429 -7.11 -35.72 -2.97
N GLU A 430 -6.53 -34.52 -2.90
CA GLU A 430 -5.31 -34.25 -2.17
C GLU A 430 -5.53 -34.35 -0.65
N LEU A 431 -6.61 -33.77 -0.12
CA LEU A 431 -6.99 -33.89 1.28
C LEU A 431 -7.29 -35.34 1.66
N TYR A 432 -8.04 -36.03 0.82
CA TYR A 432 -8.34 -37.45 1.00
C TYR A 432 -7.06 -38.29 1.02
N GLY A 433 -6.17 -38.05 0.06
CA GLY A 433 -4.88 -38.71 -0.04
C GLY A 433 -4.01 -38.47 1.20
N PHE A 434 -4.04 -37.26 1.75
CA PHE A 434 -3.32 -36.92 2.98
C PHE A 434 -3.89 -37.64 4.21
N ILE A 435 -5.21 -37.62 4.41
CA ILE A 435 -5.87 -38.35 5.51
C ILE A 435 -5.59 -39.85 5.42
N ASN A 436 -5.72 -40.42 4.22
CA ASN A 436 -5.45 -41.83 3.98
C ASN A 436 -3.96 -42.18 4.17
N GLY A 437 -3.04 -41.33 3.71
CA GLY A 437 -1.60 -41.54 3.85
C GLY A 437 -1.10 -41.48 5.29
N ASN A 438 -1.85 -40.85 6.21
CA ASN A 438 -1.57 -40.84 7.65
C ASN A 438 -2.34 -41.91 8.43
N ASP A 439 -3.00 -42.86 7.75
CA ASP A 439 -3.86 -43.89 8.36
C ASP A 439 -5.04 -43.33 9.19
N TRP A 440 -5.48 -42.10 8.91
CA TRP A 440 -6.55 -41.42 9.66
C TRP A 440 -7.95 -41.68 9.11
N LEU A 441 -8.06 -42.34 7.96
CA LEU A 441 -9.32 -42.46 7.23
C LEU A 441 -10.40 -43.19 8.03
N THR A 442 -10.06 -44.32 8.67
CA THR A 442 -11.03 -45.07 9.48
C THR A 442 -11.56 -44.27 10.65
N GLU A 443 -10.70 -43.46 11.28
CA GLU A 443 -11.10 -42.57 12.37
C GLU A 443 -11.99 -41.43 11.86
N TYR A 444 -11.57 -40.76 10.79
CA TYR A 444 -12.31 -39.67 10.16
C TYR A 444 -13.74 -40.07 9.76
N GLU A 445 -13.91 -41.29 9.27
CA GLU A 445 -15.20 -41.79 8.81
C GLU A 445 -16.10 -42.33 9.93
N ASN A 446 -15.54 -42.55 11.12
CA ASN A 446 -16.28 -43.15 12.21
C ASN A 446 -17.45 -42.24 12.65
N GLY A 447 -18.65 -42.80 12.68
CA GLY A 447 -19.87 -42.07 13.06
C GLY A 447 -20.42 -41.10 12.01
N LYS A 448 -19.80 -40.98 10.82
CA LYS A 448 -20.32 -40.13 9.73
C LYS A 448 -21.51 -40.79 9.02
N THR A 449 -22.41 -39.94 8.51
CA THR A 449 -23.60 -40.36 7.75
C THR A 449 -23.23 -41.16 6.51
N GLN A 450 -23.94 -42.27 6.30
CA GLN A 450 -23.75 -43.19 5.20
C GLN A 450 -24.77 -42.91 4.07
N ILE A 451 -24.31 -42.89 2.83
CA ILE A 451 -25.08 -42.62 1.61
C ILE A 451 -25.06 -43.88 0.72
N PRO A 452 -26.17 -44.24 0.06
CA PRO A 452 -26.20 -45.37 -0.88
C PRO A 452 -25.22 -45.20 -2.05
N TYR A 453 -24.51 -46.27 -2.39
CA TYR A 453 -23.57 -46.33 -3.51
C TYR A 453 -23.72 -47.66 -4.26
N LYS A 454 -23.84 -47.60 -5.59
CA LYS A 454 -23.91 -48.77 -6.47
C LYS A 454 -22.54 -49.07 -7.04
N ARG A 455 -21.89 -50.12 -6.56
CA ARG A 455 -20.57 -50.53 -7.03
C ARG A 455 -20.69 -51.37 -8.30
N LEU A 456 -19.97 -50.98 -9.36
CA LEU A 456 -19.81 -51.79 -10.56
C LEU A 456 -18.66 -52.80 -10.38
N LEU A 457 -18.97 -54.09 -10.45
CA LEU A 457 -17.98 -55.16 -10.34
C LEU A 457 -17.38 -55.50 -11.71
N ARG A 458 -16.18 -56.10 -11.73
CA ARG A 458 -15.47 -56.50 -12.98
C ARG A 458 -16.28 -57.44 -13.89
N ASN A 459 -17.24 -58.17 -13.33
CA ASN A 459 -18.14 -59.07 -14.05
C ASN A 459 -19.39 -58.36 -14.61
N GLY A 460 -19.48 -57.02 -14.50
CA GLY A 460 -20.61 -56.21 -14.96
C GLY A 460 -21.82 -56.21 -14.02
N THR A 461 -21.77 -56.92 -12.90
CA THR A 461 -22.86 -56.90 -11.90
C THR A 461 -22.76 -55.71 -10.96
N ILE A 462 -23.93 -55.26 -10.47
CA ILE A 462 -24.03 -54.14 -9.54
C ILE A 462 -24.22 -54.69 -8.12
N ARG A 463 -23.46 -54.15 -7.17
CA ARG A 463 -23.60 -54.41 -5.74
C ARG A 463 -23.95 -53.14 -5.01
N ASP A 464 -25.02 -53.17 -4.23
CA ASP A 464 -25.39 -52.08 -3.32
C ASP A 464 -24.43 -52.07 -2.12
N GLU A 465 -23.83 -50.92 -1.87
CA GLU A 465 -22.96 -50.62 -0.74
C GLU A 465 -23.35 -49.25 -0.17
N THR A 466 -22.75 -48.86 0.95
CA THR A 466 -22.84 -47.49 1.47
C THR A 466 -21.45 -46.87 1.56
N ARG A 467 -21.39 -45.54 1.51
CA ARG A 467 -20.18 -44.73 1.65
C ARG A 467 -20.46 -43.51 2.50
N THR A 468 -19.45 -42.97 3.18
CA THR A 468 -19.52 -41.58 3.68
C THR A 468 -19.57 -40.62 2.50
N LEU A 469 -19.98 -39.37 2.72
CA LEU A 469 -19.98 -38.35 1.66
C LEU A 469 -18.61 -38.22 0.99
N THR A 470 -17.54 -38.18 1.80
CA THR A 470 -16.16 -38.05 1.30
C THR A 470 -15.74 -39.21 0.41
N HIS A 471 -15.96 -40.45 0.86
CA HIS A 471 -15.65 -41.63 0.05
C HIS A 471 -16.56 -41.75 -1.18
N TYR A 472 -17.83 -41.35 -1.07
CA TYR A 472 -18.76 -41.35 -2.20
C TYR A 472 -18.24 -40.45 -3.33
N ILE A 473 -17.83 -39.22 -3.00
CA ILE A 473 -17.26 -38.28 -3.97
C ILE A 473 -16.00 -38.88 -4.60
N ARG A 474 -15.08 -39.43 -3.79
CA ARG A 474 -13.87 -40.10 -4.26
C ARG A 474 -14.17 -41.25 -5.23
N ASP A 475 -15.09 -42.15 -4.87
CA ASP A 475 -15.45 -43.30 -5.70
C ASP A 475 -16.13 -42.88 -7.01
N VAL A 476 -16.95 -41.82 -7.00
CA VAL A 476 -17.57 -41.27 -8.21
C VAL A 476 -16.56 -40.59 -9.13
N MET A 477 -15.53 -39.93 -8.58
CA MET A 477 -14.46 -39.29 -9.36
C MET A 477 -13.53 -40.32 -10.02
N HIS A 478 -13.14 -41.37 -9.27
CA HIS A 478 -12.14 -42.35 -9.74
C HIS A 478 -12.72 -43.50 -10.56
N HIS A 479 -14.05 -43.64 -10.58
CA HIS A 479 -14.77 -44.63 -11.40
C HIS A 479 -15.75 -43.97 -12.37
N PRO A 480 -15.28 -43.15 -13.34
CA PRO A 480 -16.14 -42.46 -14.30
C PRO A 480 -16.93 -43.42 -15.21
N GLU A 481 -16.48 -44.68 -15.34
CA GLU A 481 -17.20 -45.75 -16.02
C GLU A 481 -18.51 -46.16 -15.32
N ASN A 482 -18.64 -45.87 -14.02
CA ASN A 482 -19.78 -46.29 -13.21
C ASN A 482 -20.90 -45.24 -13.21
N THR A 483 -21.74 -45.27 -14.23
CA THR A 483 -22.87 -44.34 -14.42
C THR A 483 -24.10 -44.63 -13.54
N ASN A 484 -24.01 -45.61 -12.62
CA ASN A 484 -25.13 -46.01 -11.76
C ASN A 484 -25.35 -45.10 -10.54
N ASN A 485 -24.44 -44.16 -10.30
CA ASN A 485 -24.48 -43.22 -9.18
C ASN A 485 -24.69 -41.79 -9.70
N THR A 486 -25.45 -40.99 -8.96
CA THR A 486 -25.66 -39.58 -9.30
C THR A 486 -24.40 -38.78 -9.00
N LYS A 487 -23.94 -37.93 -9.93
CA LYS A 487 -22.81 -37.04 -9.65
C LYS A 487 -23.17 -36.13 -8.47
N TYR A 488 -22.23 -35.98 -7.53
CA TYR A 488 -22.40 -35.10 -6.37
C TYR A 488 -22.54 -33.63 -6.79
N THR A 489 -23.11 -32.81 -5.91
CA THR A 489 -23.29 -31.37 -6.14
C THR A 489 -22.05 -30.57 -5.70
N TYR A 490 -21.97 -29.32 -6.14
CA TYR A 490 -20.93 -28.38 -5.68
C TYR A 490 -20.94 -28.22 -4.15
N GLN A 491 -22.13 -28.09 -3.55
CA GLN A 491 -22.28 -27.98 -2.09
C GLN A 491 -21.80 -29.24 -1.36
N GLN A 492 -22.03 -30.42 -1.94
CA GLN A 492 -21.53 -31.68 -1.38
C GLN A 492 -20.00 -31.77 -1.45
N LEU A 493 -19.40 -31.33 -2.56
CA LEU A 493 -17.94 -31.26 -2.71
C LEU A 493 -17.34 -30.26 -1.71
N GLN A 494 -17.91 -29.06 -1.62
CA GLN A 494 -17.50 -28.03 -0.66
C GLN A 494 -17.58 -28.54 0.78
N GLN A 495 -18.73 -29.08 1.19
CA GLN A 495 -18.91 -29.63 2.54
C GLN A 495 -17.88 -30.71 2.84
N SER A 496 -17.61 -31.61 1.89
CA SER A 496 -16.62 -32.67 2.12
C SER A 496 -15.19 -32.12 2.24
N ILE A 497 -14.85 -31.04 1.54
CA ILE A 497 -13.54 -30.38 1.67
C ILE A 497 -13.45 -29.73 3.06
N GLU A 498 -14.45 -28.95 3.47
CA GLU A 498 -14.52 -28.28 4.78
C GLU A 498 -14.41 -29.28 5.93
N ASP A 499 -15.18 -30.36 5.90
CA ASP A 499 -15.13 -31.48 6.85
C ASP A 499 -13.71 -32.08 6.99
N MET A 500 -13.02 -32.30 5.87
CA MET A 500 -11.66 -32.86 5.88
C MET A 500 -10.66 -31.85 6.44
N ARG A 501 -10.79 -30.56 6.08
CA ARG A 501 -9.94 -29.49 6.61
C ARG A 501 -10.08 -29.36 8.13
N GLU A 502 -11.31 -29.30 8.63
CA GLU A 502 -11.58 -29.21 10.08
C GLU A 502 -10.97 -30.37 10.84
N TYR A 503 -11.11 -31.60 10.32
CA TYR A 503 -10.51 -32.79 10.93
C TYR A 503 -8.98 -32.72 10.97
N ILE A 504 -8.33 -32.33 9.86
CA ILE A 504 -6.88 -32.20 9.78
C ILE A 504 -6.38 -31.12 10.76
N ILE A 505 -7.03 -29.96 10.82
CA ILE A 505 -6.71 -28.88 11.76
C ILE A 505 -6.80 -29.39 13.21
N GLY A 506 -7.89 -30.08 13.54
CA GLY A 506 -8.08 -30.68 14.86
C GLY A 506 -6.98 -31.69 15.22
N LYS A 507 -6.59 -32.53 14.27
CA LYS A 507 -5.51 -33.53 14.48
C LYS A 507 -4.14 -32.91 14.66
N ILE A 508 -3.77 -31.93 13.84
CA ILE A 508 -2.46 -31.29 13.89
C ILE A 508 -2.35 -30.38 15.12
N GLY A 509 -3.41 -29.64 15.45
CA GLY A 509 -3.46 -28.78 16.65
C GLY A 509 -3.37 -29.54 17.97
N LEU A 510 -3.81 -30.80 18.02
CA LEU A 510 -3.63 -31.69 19.19
C LEU A 510 -2.18 -32.17 19.36
N ASN A 511 -1.40 -32.25 18.28
CA ASN A 511 -0.01 -32.71 18.33
C ASN A 511 0.96 -31.62 18.79
N THR A 512 0.73 -30.35 18.42
CA THR A 512 1.58 -29.22 18.84
C THR A 512 1.45 -28.86 20.33
N VAL A 513 0.29 -29.13 20.95
CA VAL A 513 0.08 -28.96 22.41
C VAL A 513 0.76 -30.07 23.23
N ASN A 514 0.97 -31.26 22.63
CA ASN A 514 1.66 -32.37 23.29
C ASN A 514 3.18 -32.28 23.20
N GLU A 515 3.73 -31.62 22.17
CA GLU A 515 5.19 -31.39 22.04
C GLU A 515 5.69 -30.20 22.87
N SER A 516 4.82 -29.28 23.28
CA SER A 516 5.17 -28.15 24.15
C SER A 516 5.17 -28.48 25.66
N ASN A 517 4.85 -29.72 26.02
CA ASN A 517 4.86 -30.24 27.40
C ASN A 517 5.88 -31.38 27.63
N GLN A 518 6.90 -31.51 26.77
CA GLN A 518 8.05 -32.42 26.98
C GLN A 518 9.38 -31.69 27.12
#